data_AF-A0A661IE09-F1
#
_entry.id   AF-A0A661IE09-F1
#
_cell.length_a   1.000
_cell.length_b   1.000
_cell.length_c   1.000
_cell.angle_alpha   90.00
_cell.angle_beta   90.00
_cell.angle_gamma   90.00
#
_symmetry.space_group_name_H-M   'P 1'
#
loop_
_entity.id
_entity.type
_entity.pdbx_description
1 polymer ?
#
loop_
_entity_poly.entity_id
_entity_poly.type
_entity_poly.pdbx_seq_one_letter_code
_entity_poly.pdbx_strand_id
1 'polypeptide(L)' 'MSFGQADAVCVVAKSAALADAAATALGNLVKAPEDIPRAISTAKGMSGVEGVVIIIGDKLGAWGKYPLVEV' A
#
# COMPACT_ATOMS: atom_id res chain seq x y z
N MET A 1 13.32 -0.02 10.02
CA MET A 1 12.66 1.13 10.69
C MET A 1 11.70 1.74 9.68
N SER A 2 10.39 1.60 9.90
CA SER A 2 9.38 2.41 9.19
C SER A 2 9.05 3.63 10.05
N PHE A 3 8.89 4.80 9.43
CA PHE A 3 8.51 6.06 10.09
C PHE A 3 7.04 6.42 9.86
N GLY A 4 6.28 5.52 9.22
CA GLY A 4 4.85 5.68 8.99
C GLY A 4 4.01 5.22 10.18
N GLN A 5 2.72 5.51 10.10
CA GLN A 5 1.69 5.05 11.05
C GLN A 5 0.73 4.03 10.43
N ALA A 6 1.02 3.51 9.23
CA ALA A 6 0.26 2.41 8.67
C ALA A 6 0.42 1.16 9.55
N ASP A 7 -0.69 0.53 9.92
CA ASP A 7 -0.69 -0.74 10.65
C ASP A 7 -0.23 -1.89 9.74
N ALA A 8 -0.66 -1.84 8.47
CA ALA A 8 -0.27 -2.80 7.46
C ALA A 8 -0.28 -2.20 6.06
N VAL A 9 0.70 -2.61 5.24
CA VAL A 9 0.73 -2.36 3.81
C VAL A 9 1.05 -3.68 3.09
N CYS A 10 0.15 -4.10 2.21
CA CYS A 10 0.34 -5.26 1.35
C CYS A 10 0.47 -4.79 -0.10
N VAL A 11 1.49 -5.26 -0.82
CA VAL A 11 1.73 -4.91 -2.22
C VAL A 11 1.79 -6.18 -3.06
N VAL A 12 1.07 -6.16 -4.18
CA VAL A 12 1.20 -7.17 -5.24
C VAL A 12 2.03 -6.56 -6.37
N ALA A 13 3.11 -7.24 -6.75
CA ALA A 13 4.01 -6.79 -7.80
C ALA A 13 4.64 -7.96 -8.56
N LYS A 14 5.25 -7.67 -9.71
CA LYS A 14 5.91 -8.67 -10.57
C LYS A 14 7.11 -9.37 -9.92
N SER A 15 7.68 -8.81 -8.85
CA SER A 15 8.76 -9.43 -8.08
C SER A 15 8.60 -9.15 -6.59
N ALA A 16 9.07 -10.09 -5.77
CA ALA A 16 9.03 -9.96 -4.31
C ALA A 16 9.86 -8.76 -3.81
N ALA A 17 11.03 -8.51 -4.41
CA ALA A 17 11.88 -7.37 -4.05
C ALA A 17 11.20 -6.02 -4.33
N LEU A 18 10.47 -5.91 -5.45
CA LEU A 18 9.69 -4.71 -5.74
C LEU A 18 8.53 -4.55 -4.77
N ALA A 19 7.82 -5.63 -4.48
CA ALA A 19 6.71 -5.61 -3.51
C ALA A 19 7.18 -5.13 -2.13
N ASP A 20 8.29 -5.68 -1.62
CA ASP A 20 8.86 -5.34 -0.31
C ASP A 20 9.33 -3.87 -0.24
N ALA A 21 10.06 -3.41 -1.25
CA ALA A 21 10.51 -2.02 -1.34
C ALA A 21 9.34 -1.05 -1.45
N ALA A 22 8.34 -1.37 -2.27
CA ALA A 22 7.13 -0.56 -2.42
C ALA A 22 6.32 -0.52 -1.12
N ALA A 23 6.13 -1.66 -0.45
CA ALA A 23 5.42 -1.73 0.83
C ALA A 23 6.10 -0.85 1.89
N THR A 24 7.43 -0.92 1.98
CA THR A 24 8.22 -0.07 2.89
C THR A 24 8.07 1.42 2.55
N ALA A 25 8.17 1.80 1.28
CA ALA A 25 8.05 3.19 0.84
C ALA A 25 6.64 3.76 1.09
N LEU A 26 5.60 2.98 0.77
CA LEU A 26 4.21 3.37 0.96
C LEU A 26 3.83 3.41 2.44
N GLY A 27 4.31 2.45 3.24
CA GLY A 27 4.14 2.46 4.69
C GLY A 27 4.69 3.73 5.31
N ASN A 28 5.90 4.15 4.91
CA ASN A 28 6.51 5.41 5.38
C ASN A 28 5.77 6.68 4.93
N LEU A 29 5.02 6.62 3.83
CA LEU A 29 4.27 7.75 3.30
C LEU A 29 2.99 8.01 4.09
N VAL A 30 2.40 6.97 4.67
CA VAL A 30 1.13 7.04 5.41
C VAL A 30 1.41 7.39 6.87
N LYS A 31 0.98 8.57 7.30
CA LYS A 31 1.10 9.05 8.69
C LYS A 31 -0.25 9.30 9.34
N ALA A 32 -1.28 9.53 8.54
CA ALA A 32 -2.66 9.63 8.98
C ALA A 32 -3.60 9.03 7.92
N PRO A 33 -4.86 8.70 8.25
CA PRO A 33 -5.79 8.10 7.29
C PRO A 33 -6.01 8.93 6.02
N GLU A 34 -5.83 10.25 6.08
CA GLU A 34 -5.95 11.17 4.96
C GLU A 34 -4.83 11.00 3.93
N ASP A 35 -3.72 10.32 4.28
CA ASP A 35 -2.61 10.04 3.37
C ASP A 35 -2.89 8.85 2.43
N ILE A 36 -3.92 8.02 2.73
CA ILE A 36 -4.26 6.82 1.94
C ILE A 36 -4.41 7.13 0.44
N PRO A 37 -5.17 8.16 0.00
CA PRO A 37 -5.32 8.46 -1.43
C PRO A 37 -4.00 8.84 -2.10
N ARG A 38 -3.13 9.57 -1.39
CA ARG A 38 -1.80 9.94 -1.86
C ARG A 38 -0.93 8.70 -2.03
N ALA A 39 -0.90 7.80 -1.05
CA ALA A 39 -0.14 6.56 -1.12
C ALA A 39 -0.62 5.64 -2.24
N ILE A 40 -1.94 5.52 -2.44
CA ILE A 40 -2.50 4.80 -3.58
C ILE A 40 -2.08 5.45 -4.91
N SER A 41 -2.10 6.78 -5.00
CA SER A 41 -1.64 7.49 -6.20
C SER A 41 -0.16 7.26 -6.48
N THR A 42 0.69 7.18 -5.44
CA THR A 42 2.11 6.83 -5.58
C THR A 42 2.27 5.39 -6.07
N ALA A 43 1.54 4.42 -5.51
CA ALA A 43 1.57 3.02 -5.93
C ALA A 43 1.18 2.85 -7.40
N LYS A 44 0.17 3.59 -7.89
CA LYS A 44 -0.23 3.61 -9.31
C LYS A 44 0.88 4.03 -10.26
N GLY A 45 1.82 4.87 -9.80
CA GLY A 45 2.96 5.33 -10.60
C GLY A 45 4.15 4.37 -10.57
N MET A 46 4.15 3.34 -9.71
CA MET A 46 5.24 2.37 -9.60
C MET A 46 5.11 1.29 -10.67
N SER A 47 5.99 1.34 -11.68
CA SER A 47 6.03 0.31 -12.72
C SER A 47 6.26 -1.08 -12.12
N GLY A 48 5.38 -2.03 -12.47
CA GLY A 48 5.43 -3.40 -11.97
C GLY A 48 4.66 -3.67 -10.68
N VAL A 49 4.12 -2.63 -10.03
CA VAL A 49 3.13 -2.78 -8.95
C VAL A 49 1.75 -2.95 -9.58
N GLU A 50 0.99 -3.95 -9.11
CA GLU A 50 -0.29 -4.36 -9.66
C GLU A 50 -1.46 -4.17 -8.69
N GLY A 51 -1.15 -4.04 -7.41
CA GLY A 51 -2.11 -3.69 -6.39
C GLY A 51 -1.48 -3.35 -5.05
N VAL A 52 -2.24 -2.66 -4.21
CA VAL A 52 -1.88 -2.30 -2.85
C VAL A 52 -3.12 -2.33 -1.96
N VAL A 53 -2.94 -2.78 -0.72
CA VAL A 53 -3.86 -2.60 0.39
C VAL A 53 -3.12 -1.87 1.51
N ILE A 54 -3.74 -0.82 2.06
CA ILE A 54 -3.21 0.02 3.13
C ILE A 54 -4.25 0.05 4.25
N ILE A 55 -3.81 -0.21 5.48
CA ILE A 55 -4.64 -0.17 6.69
C ILE A 55 -4.01 0.79 7.69
N ILE A 56 -4.82 1.70 8.23
CA ILE A 56 -4.45 2.57 9.35
C ILE A 56 -5.71 2.83 10.21
N GLY A 57 -5.68 2.35 11.45
CA GLY A 57 -6.82 2.36 12.35
C GLY A 57 -8.02 1.62 11.77
N ASP A 58 -9.16 2.30 11.68
CA ASP A 58 -10.42 1.80 11.13
C ASP A 58 -10.55 2.04 9.61
N LYS A 59 -9.53 2.61 8.97
CA LYS A 59 -9.56 2.95 7.53
C LYS A 59 -8.77 1.95 6.71
N LEU A 60 -9.35 1.61 5.56
CA LEU A 60 -8.75 0.76 4.55
C LEU A 60 -8.78 1.47 3.20
N GLY A 61 -7.64 1.46 2.51
CA GLY A 61 -7.54 1.84 1.11
C GLY A 61 -7.03 0.68 0.29
N ALA A 62 -7.65 0.44 -0.86
CA ALA A 62 -7.22 -0.58 -1.79
C ALA A 62 -7.23 -0.06 -3.22
N TRP A 63 -6.25 -0.50 -4.00
CA TRP A 63 -6.21 -0.32 -5.44
C TRP A 63 -5.54 -1.53 -6.08
N GLY A 64 -6.00 -1.93 -7.26
CA GLY A 64 -5.34 -2.96 -8.05
C GLY A 64 -6.33 -3.76 -8.86
N LYS A 65 -5.83 -4.83 -9.47
CA LYS A 65 -6.62 -5.74 -10.32
C LYS A 65 -7.30 -6.87 -9.53
N TYR A 66 -7.03 -6.96 -8.23
CA TYR A 66 -7.42 -8.08 -7.40
C TYR A 66 -8.66 -7.72 -6.57
N PRO A 67 -9.73 -8.54 -6.58
CA PRO A 67 -10.88 -8.31 -5.73
C PRO A 67 -10.53 -8.61 -4.26
N LEU A 68 -11.11 -7.84 -3.35
CA LEU A 68 -11.15 -8.23 -1.94
C LEU A 68 -12.26 -9.26 -1.76
N VAL A 69 -11.97 -10.32 -1.02
CA VAL A 69 -12.92 -11.39 -0.72
C VAL A 69 -13.11 -11.50 0.79
N GLU A 70 -14.35 -11.79 1.19
CA GLU A 70 -14.70 -12.11 2.57
C GLU A 70 -14.40 -13.60 2.83
N VAL A 71 -13.94 -13.91 4.03
CA VAL A 71 -13.52 -15.27 4.43
C VAL A 71 -14.48 -15.81 5.47
#